data_AF-A0A8J8E5X7-F1
#
_entry.id   AF-A0A8J8E5X7-F1
#
_cell.length_a   1.000
_cell.length_b   1.000
_cell.length_c   1.000
_cell.angle_alpha   90.00
_cell.angle_beta   90.00
_cell.angle_gamma   90.00
#
_symmetry.space_group_name_H-M   'P 1'
#
loop_
_entity.id
_entity.type
_entity.pdbx_description
1 polymer ?
#
loop_
_entity_poly.entity_id
_entity_poly.type
_entity_poly.pdbx_seq_one_letter_code
_entity_poly.pdbx_strand_id
1 'polypeptide(L)'
;MRILLVTGKLAEPLVRKYGKGCDVLVTPVSVAAFLTPELIVHYLRRAGVRSEDYDLILIPGLVRGSAQPIEDEIGIPTFKGPRNAMDLPAVLGALEKGFRLSKEKPADELFSLDGLKKVEDIRNKTKDRHYIENALKKPWNVLIGNLPAGRDFPTRILGEVVDAPKLGVDGTVEKALYYLREGADIIDIGMVAGETNLDFVELIPEIRERLKERGFDVPISFDSLNAVEIEKALDYADLFLSVDEGNLEELVTEKPVVLIPTNQRKGFFPAKPAERIEFLENLKERALELGYKTLIPDLILEHVPHLARSITAFQLYRERNPDDVLLAGVGNVVELCDADSVGMNALLAGIAKELSISLLLTTETSAKARGSVRELRRAVDMNLFDMPKDLGFDLLILKEKRAKEWRFEPAEEIIEAEEKPVQLEPVYFRIWVEGGRIWVNAHRGTEVVLTVVGDDPNAIIDTILERFGISPRHAFYLGRELERAYTALKLRRSYVQEVELFPEFYSQGSH
;
A
#
# COMPACT_ATOMS: atom_id res chain seq x y z
N MET A 1 -19.66 -28.05 10.82
CA MET A 1 -19.21 -28.31 9.45
C MET A 1 -18.01 -29.24 9.52
N ARG A 2 -18.03 -30.40 8.88
CA ARG A 2 -16.90 -31.34 8.78
C ARG A 2 -16.04 -30.93 7.59
N ILE A 3 -14.81 -30.51 7.85
CA ILE A 3 -13.89 -30.00 6.83
C ILE A 3 -12.71 -30.96 6.71
N LEU A 4 -12.36 -31.31 5.47
CA LEU A 4 -11.14 -32.05 5.15
C LEU A 4 -10.08 -31.10 4.58
N LEU A 5 -8.93 -31.02 5.23
CA LEU A 5 -7.76 -30.30 4.73
C LEU A 5 -6.87 -31.27 3.96
N VAL A 6 -6.59 -30.97 2.69
CA VAL A 6 -5.61 -31.71 1.90
C VAL A 6 -4.25 -31.03 2.03
N THR A 7 -3.20 -31.81 2.22
CA THR A 7 -1.83 -31.27 2.28
C THR A 7 -0.81 -32.26 1.72
N GLY A 8 0.36 -31.74 1.34
CA GLY A 8 1.56 -32.55 1.15
C GLY A 8 2.20 -32.94 2.49
N LYS A 9 3.13 -33.90 2.46
CA LYS A 9 3.84 -34.38 3.66
C LYS A 9 4.57 -33.28 4.43
N LEU A 10 5.08 -32.27 3.73
CA LEU A 10 5.84 -31.18 4.35
C LEU A 10 5.03 -30.31 5.28
N ALA A 11 3.85 -29.92 4.80
CA ALA A 11 3.02 -28.97 5.51
C ALA A 11 2.16 -29.66 6.57
N GLU A 12 2.13 -31.01 6.63
CA GLU A 12 1.34 -31.77 7.60
C GLU A 12 1.48 -31.26 9.05
N PRO A 13 2.68 -31.08 9.64
CA PRO A 13 2.79 -30.65 11.03
C PRO A 13 2.14 -29.29 11.27
N LEU A 14 2.30 -28.36 10.33
CA LEU A 14 1.71 -27.03 10.40
C LEU A 14 0.20 -27.09 10.16
N VAL A 15 -0.26 -27.81 9.14
CA VAL A 15 -1.69 -27.97 8.82
C VAL A 15 -2.44 -28.62 9.97
N ARG A 16 -1.87 -29.65 10.63
CA ARG A 16 -2.46 -30.23 11.84
C ARG A 16 -2.46 -29.28 13.03
N LYS A 17 -1.40 -28.47 13.19
CA LYS A 17 -1.28 -27.50 14.29
C LYS A 17 -2.28 -26.35 14.15
N TYR A 18 -2.46 -25.83 12.95
CA TYR A 18 -3.24 -24.63 12.66
C TYR A 18 -4.66 -24.93 12.15
N GLY A 19 -4.90 -26.11 11.58
CA GLY A 19 -6.22 -26.61 11.17
C GLY A 19 -6.93 -27.42 12.26
N LYS A 20 -6.81 -27.00 13.54
CA LYS A 20 -7.46 -27.72 14.65
C LYS A 20 -8.97 -27.81 14.44
N GLY A 21 -9.53 -28.99 14.67
CA GLY A 21 -10.96 -29.27 14.48
C GLY A 21 -11.33 -29.71 13.06
N CYS A 22 -10.37 -29.80 12.14
CA CYS A 22 -10.56 -30.38 10.81
C CYS A 22 -9.84 -31.74 10.69
N ASP A 23 -10.34 -32.59 9.79
CA ASP A 23 -9.60 -33.77 9.37
C ASP A 23 -8.52 -33.37 8.37
N VAL A 24 -7.43 -34.14 8.32
CA VAL A 24 -6.29 -33.83 7.44
C VAL A 24 -5.90 -35.05 6.62
N LEU A 25 -6.07 -34.95 5.30
CA LEU A 25 -5.55 -35.92 4.33
C LEU A 25 -4.15 -35.50 3.87
N VAL A 26 -3.17 -36.35 4.17
CA VAL A 26 -1.78 -36.14 3.78
C VAL A 26 -1.50 -36.96 2.52
N THR A 27 -1.30 -36.27 1.41
CA THR A 27 -0.91 -36.88 0.15
C THR A 27 0.55 -37.34 0.21
N PRO A 28 0.96 -38.34 -0.60
CA PRO A 28 2.35 -38.78 -0.64
C PRO A 28 3.29 -37.76 -1.31
N VAL A 29 2.73 -36.70 -1.92
CA VAL A 29 3.50 -35.60 -2.51
C VAL A 29 4.16 -34.79 -1.40
N SER A 30 5.43 -34.46 -1.61
CA SER A 30 6.24 -33.77 -0.63
C SER A 30 5.83 -32.31 -0.44
N VAL A 31 5.78 -31.53 -1.53
CA VAL A 31 5.47 -30.09 -1.52
C VAL A 31 4.08 -29.86 -2.09
N ALA A 32 3.25 -29.09 -1.38
CA ALA A 32 1.88 -28.82 -1.78
C ALA A 32 1.75 -28.12 -3.14
N ALA A 33 2.72 -27.29 -3.53
CA ALA A 33 2.74 -26.59 -4.83
C ALA A 33 2.85 -27.53 -6.05
N PHE A 34 3.29 -28.77 -5.85
CA PHE A 34 3.36 -29.79 -6.91
C PHE A 34 2.10 -30.66 -7.00
N LEU A 35 1.14 -30.48 -6.10
CA LEU A 35 -0.15 -31.12 -6.26
C LEU A 35 -0.88 -30.49 -7.45
N THR A 36 -1.58 -31.34 -8.19
CA THR A 36 -2.56 -30.94 -9.21
C THR A 36 -3.94 -31.44 -8.79
N PRO A 37 -5.03 -30.88 -9.35
CA PRO A 37 -6.38 -31.33 -9.07
C PRO A 37 -6.56 -32.85 -9.30
N GLU A 38 -5.98 -33.38 -10.37
CA GLU A 38 -6.08 -34.79 -10.75
C GLU A 38 -5.37 -35.71 -9.73
N LEU A 39 -4.20 -35.28 -9.24
CA LEU A 39 -3.49 -36.00 -8.18
C LEU A 39 -4.29 -36.01 -6.88
N ILE A 40 -4.92 -34.89 -6.52
CA ILE A 40 -5.74 -34.79 -5.31
C ILE A 40 -6.96 -35.72 -5.42
N VAL A 41 -7.66 -35.74 -6.57
CA VAL A 41 -8.75 -36.69 -6.84
C VAL A 41 -8.29 -38.13 -6.64
N HIS A 42 -7.15 -38.50 -7.23
CA HIS A 42 -6.60 -39.84 -7.10
C HIS A 42 -6.38 -40.25 -5.63
N TYR A 43 -5.82 -39.35 -4.81
CA TYR A 43 -5.55 -39.65 -3.41
C TYR A 43 -6.81 -39.64 -2.53
N LEU A 44 -7.78 -38.77 -2.80
CA LEU A 44 -9.07 -38.75 -2.10
C LEU A 44 -9.82 -40.08 -2.31
N ARG A 45 -9.86 -40.58 -3.56
CA ARG A 45 -10.45 -41.89 -3.89
C ARG A 45 -9.73 -43.03 -3.20
N ARG A 46 -8.40 -43.02 -3.21
CA ARG A 46 -7.58 -44.05 -2.56
C ARG A 46 -7.78 -44.06 -1.04
N ALA A 47 -8.01 -42.90 -0.43
CA ALA A 47 -8.34 -42.76 0.98
C ALA A 47 -9.78 -43.17 1.31
N GLY A 48 -10.60 -43.50 0.31
CA GLY A 48 -11.99 -43.91 0.49
C GLY A 48 -12.92 -42.76 0.86
N VAL A 49 -12.56 -41.51 0.54
CA VAL A 49 -13.40 -40.33 0.82
C VAL A 49 -14.62 -40.34 -0.09
N ARG A 50 -15.80 -40.25 0.51
CA ARG A 50 -17.12 -40.25 -0.15
C ARG A 50 -17.81 -38.91 0.06
N SER A 51 -18.73 -38.58 -0.86
CA SER A 51 -19.44 -37.30 -0.87
C SER A 51 -20.18 -36.94 0.45
N GLU A 52 -20.54 -37.93 1.25
CA GLU A 52 -21.23 -37.78 2.53
C GLU A 52 -20.31 -37.65 3.76
N ASP A 53 -18.99 -37.80 3.58
CA ASP A 53 -18.03 -37.83 4.69
C ASP A 53 -17.68 -36.41 5.18
N TYR A 54 -17.67 -35.43 4.27
CA TYR A 54 -17.30 -34.04 4.55
C TYR A 54 -18.26 -33.06 3.90
N ASP A 55 -18.40 -31.89 4.52
CA ASP A 55 -19.18 -30.78 3.97
C ASP A 55 -18.32 -29.91 3.03
N LEU A 56 -17.00 -29.96 3.20
CA LEU A 56 -16.04 -29.10 2.51
C LEU A 56 -14.66 -29.75 2.43
N ILE A 57 -13.97 -29.59 1.29
CA ILE A 57 -12.54 -29.87 1.15
C ILE A 57 -11.78 -28.56 0.93
N LEU A 58 -10.72 -28.33 1.70
CA LEU A 58 -9.76 -27.26 1.45
C LEU A 58 -8.44 -27.82 0.96
N ILE A 59 -8.02 -27.39 -0.22
CA ILE A 59 -6.71 -27.71 -0.78
C ILE A 59 -5.72 -26.56 -0.53
N PRO A 60 -4.40 -26.80 -0.55
CA PRO A 60 -3.42 -25.73 -0.36
C PRO A 60 -3.57 -24.63 -1.41
N GLY A 61 -3.41 -23.36 -1.02
CA GLY A 61 -3.55 -22.23 -1.95
C GLY A 61 -2.53 -22.24 -3.11
N LEU A 62 -1.41 -22.93 -2.93
CA LEU A 62 -0.35 -23.06 -3.94
C LEU A 62 -0.63 -24.13 -5.02
N VAL A 63 -1.73 -24.88 -4.91
CA VAL A 63 -2.12 -25.85 -5.95
C VAL A 63 -2.41 -25.10 -7.25
N ARG A 64 -1.76 -25.54 -8.34
CA ARG A 64 -1.96 -24.97 -9.68
C ARG A 64 -3.30 -25.43 -10.26
N GLY A 65 -3.96 -24.53 -11.00
CA GLY A 65 -5.26 -24.81 -11.61
C GLY A 65 -6.45 -24.72 -10.64
N SER A 66 -7.64 -25.01 -11.16
CA SER A 66 -8.90 -24.93 -10.43
C SER A 66 -9.11 -26.09 -9.46
N ALA A 67 -9.79 -25.83 -8.34
CA ALA A 67 -10.33 -26.88 -7.48
C ALA A 67 -11.59 -27.57 -8.04
N GLN A 68 -12.20 -27.02 -9.08
CA GLN A 68 -13.44 -27.54 -9.69
C GLN A 68 -13.38 -29.02 -10.08
N PRO A 69 -12.31 -29.53 -10.73
CA PRO A 69 -12.23 -30.95 -11.10
C PRO A 69 -12.29 -31.89 -9.89
N ILE A 70 -11.88 -31.44 -8.71
CA ILE A 70 -11.93 -32.24 -7.48
C ILE A 70 -13.38 -32.39 -7.00
N GLU A 71 -14.13 -31.29 -7.01
CA GLU A 71 -15.54 -31.29 -6.64
C GLU A 71 -16.38 -32.13 -7.60
N ASP A 72 -16.12 -32.01 -8.90
CA ASP A 72 -16.83 -32.78 -9.94
C ASP A 72 -16.65 -34.29 -9.75
N GLU A 73 -15.45 -34.73 -9.37
CA GLU A 73 -15.10 -36.15 -9.27
C GLU A 73 -15.40 -36.78 -7.89
N ILE A 74 -15.42 -35.98 -6.82
CA ILE A 74 -15.59 -36.45 -5.43
C ILE A 74 -16.99 -36.11 -4.88
N GLY A 75 -17.66 -35.10 -5.45
CA GLY A 75 -19.00 -34.66 -5.03
C GLY A 75 -19.02 -33.84 -3.74
N ILE A 76 -17.87 -33.36 -3.25
CA ILE A 76 -17.76 -32.51 -2.06
C ILE A 76 -17.30 -31.12 -2.50
N PRO A 77 -17.96 -30.04 -2.04
CA PRO A 77 -17.53 -28.68 -2.32
C PRO A 77 -16.04 -28.49 -2.00
N THR A 78 -15.25 -28.12 -3.01
CA THR A 78 -13.78 -28.04 -2.88
C THR A 78 -13.27 -26.66 -3.25
N PHE A 79 -12.45 -26.06 -2.38
CA PHE A 79 -11.93 -24.71 -2.54
C PHE A 79 -10.45 -24.61 -2.19
N LYS A 80 -9.80 -23.55 -2.68
CA LYS A 80 -8.43 -23.22 -2.27
C LYS A 80 -8.43 -22.56 -0.90
N GLY A 81 -7.65 -23.14 0.00
CA GLY A 81 -7.26 -22.56 1.28
C GLY A 81 -6.15 -21.51 1.12
N PRO A 82 -5.50 -21.11 2.22
CA PRO A 82 -4.42 -20.13 2.18
C PRO A 82 -3.14 -20.72 1.57
N ARG A 83 -2.28 -19.86 1.04
CA ARG A 83 -0.93 -20.27 0.61
C ARG A 83 -0.04 -20.71 1.78
N ASN A 84 -0.21 -20.09 2.95
CA ASN A 84 0.50 -20.45 4.18
C ASN A 84 -0.43 -21.14 5.17
N ALA A 85 -0.03 -22.31 5.68
CA ALA A 85 -0.83 -23.08 6.64
C ALA A 85 -1.08 -22.33 7.97
N MET A 86 -0.24 -21.37 8.33
CA MET A 86 -0.43 -20.56 9.56
C MET A 86 -1.69 -19.69 9.49
N ASP A 87 -2.20 -19.39 8.30
CA ASP A 87 -3.39 -18.56 8.08
C ASP A 87 -4.69 -19.38 8.11
N LEU A 88 -4.61 -20.71 8.24
CA LEU A 88 -5.78 -21.59 8.37
C LEU A 88 -6.76 -21.16 9.46
N PRO A 89 -6.36 -20.73 10.67
CA PRO A 89 -7.31 -20.31 11.70
C PRO A 89 -8.16 -19.12 11.26
N ALA A 90 -7.57 -18.16 10.54
CA ALA A 90 -8.30 -17.00 10.01
C ALA A 90 -9.29 -17.42 8.92
N VAL A 91 -8.86 -18.32 8.02
CA VAL A 91 -9.72 -18.88 6.96
C VAL A 91 -10.91 -19.64 7.53
N LEU A 92 -10.67 -20.53 8.49
CA LEU A 92 -11.70 -21.32 9.15
C LEU A 92 -12.68 -20.42 9.92
N GLY A 93 -12.19 -19.43 10.67
CA GLY A 93 -13.03 -18.47 11.38
C GLY A 93 -13.86 -17.57 10.44
N ALA A 94 -13.34 -17.23 9.26
CA ALA A 94 -14.09 -16.47 8.25
C ALA A 94 -15.18 -17.33 7.58
N LEU A 95 -14.89 -18.60 7.30
CA LEU A 95 -15.87 -19.56 6.77
C LEU A 95 -17.07 -19.73 7.71
N GLU A 96 -16.83 -19.84 9.01
CA GLU A 96 -17.90 -19.92 10.02
C GLU A 96 -18.81 -18.67 10.01
N LYS A 97 -18.26 -17.51 9.62
CA LYS A 97 -18.98 -16.24 9.46
C LYS A 97 -19.62 -16.07 8.07
N GLY A 98 -19.59 -17.10 7.23
CA GLY A 98 -20.21 -17.11 5.90
C GLY A 98 -19.35 -16.55 4.77
N PHE A 99 -18.02 -16.42 4.96
CA PHE A 99 -17.11 -16.04 3.88
C PHE A 99 -17.12 -17.06 2.75
N ARG A 100 -17.09 -16.60 1.50
CA ARG A 100 -17.12 -17.47 0.31
C ARG A 100 -15.72 -17.64 -0.25
N LEU A 101 -15.24 -18.89 -0.26
CA LEU A 101 -13.96 -19.25 -0.87
C LEU A 101 -14.06 -19.39 -2.38
N SER A 102 -12.89 -19.47 -3.04
CA SER A 102 -12.76 -19.62 -4.49
C SER A 102 -12.13 -20.96 -4.84
N LYS A 103 -12.51 -21.47 -6.01
CA LYS A 103 -11.89 -22.65 -6.62
C LYS A 103 -10.59 -22.29 -7.34
N GLU A 104 -10.43 -21.03 -7.74
CA GLU A 104 -9.29 -20.53 -8.52
C GLU A 104 -8.25 -19.81 -7.67
N LYS A 105 -8.73 -18.94 -6.76
CA LYS A 105 -7.88 -18.00 -6.01
C LYS A 105 -7.62 -18.50 -4.58
N PRO A 106 -6.40 -18.35 -4.06
CA PRO A 106 -6.09 -18.66 -2.66
C PRO A 106 -6.90 -17.81 -1.68
N ALA A 107 -7.20 -18.37 -0.50
CA ALA A 107 -8.03 -17.70 0.50
C ALA A 107 -7.43 -16.37 1.02
N ASP A 108 -6.11 -16.30 1.16
CA ASP A 108 -5.41 -15.08 1.58
C ASP A 108 -5.48 -13.96 0.53
N GLU A 109 -5.48 -14.29 -0.76
CA GLU A 109 -5.75 -13.31 -1.83
C GLU A 109 -7.21 -12.83 -1.78
N LEU A 110 -8.17 -13.73 -1.51
CA LEU A 110 -9.58 -13.35 -1.40
C LEU A 110 -9.84 -12.40 -0.24
N PHE A 111 -9.14 -12.55 0.89
CA PHE A 111 -9.23 -11.58 1.99
C PHE A 111 -8.74 -10.20 1.58
N SER A 112 -7.65 -10.13 0.83
CA SER A 112 -7.16 -8.87 0.26
C SER A 112 -8.20 -8.22 -0.65
N LEU A 113 -8.78 -9.00 -1.57
CA LEU A 113 -9.79 -8.53 -2.49
C LEU A 113 -11.08 -8.08 -1.78
N ASP A 114 -11.55 -8.83 -0.78
CA ASP A 114 -12.74 -8.46 0.01
C ASP A 114 -12.51 -7.19 0.83
N GLY A 115 -11.33 -7.06 1.46
CA GLY A 115 -10.93 -5.86 2.17
C GLY A 115 -10.90 -4.63 1.26
N LEU A 116 -10.26 -4.74 0.09
CA LEU A 116 -10.20 -3.67 -0.91
C LEU A 116 -11.57 -3.35 -1.51
N LYS A 117 -12.42 -4.36 -1.71
CA LYS A 117 -13.81 -4.14 -2.16
C LYS A 117 -14.61 -3.36 -1.13
N LYS A 118 -14.48 -3.67 0.16
CA LYS A 118 -15.13 -2.90 1.24
C LYS A 118 -14.68 -1.44 1.26
N VAL A 119 -13.38 -1.20 1.05
CA VAL A 119 -12.85 0.16 0.87
C VAL A 119 -13.55 0.85 -0.30
N GLU A 120 -13.66 0.18 -1.44
CA GLU A 120 -14.30 0.71 -2.63
C GLU A 120 -15.79 1.02 -2.40
N ASP A 121 -16.52 0.13 -1.72
CA ASP A 121 -17.93 0.31 -1.36
C ASP A 121 -18.12 1.55 -0.46
N ILE A 122 -17.26 1.73 0.56
CA ILE A 122 -17.27 2.92 1.43
C ILE A 122 -17.01 4.19 0.61
N ARG A 123 -15.99 4.18 -0.26
CA ARG A 123 -15.66 5.32 -1.12
C ARG A 123 -16.80 5.64 -2.09
N ASN A 124 -17.39 4.63 -2.72
CA ASN A 124 -18.49 4.80 -3.68
C ASN A 124 -19.75 5.38 -3.03
N LYS A 125 -20.06 5.00 -1.79
CA LYS A 125 -21.15 5.64 -1.01
C LYS A 125 -20.94 7.15 -0.91
N THR A 126 -19.70 7.61 -0.73
CA THR A 126 -19.38 9.04 -0.62
C THR A 126 -19.34 9.80 -1.95
N LYS A 127 -19.51 9.09 -3.08
CA LYS A 127 -19.68 9.68 -4.42
C LYS A 127 -21.15 9.90 -4.79
N ASP A 128 -22.10 9.37 -4.01
CA ASP A 128 -23.52 9.55 -4.27
C ASP A 128 -23.92 11.04 -4.14
N ARG A 129 -24.65 11.55 -5.13
CA ARG A 129 -25.01 12.97 -5.20
C ARG A 129 -25.88 13.41 -4.02
N HIS A 130 -26.84 12.60 -3.62
CA HIS A 130 -27.73 12.93 -2.50
C HIS A 130 -26.97 12.90 -1.16
N TYR A 131 -26.05 11.96 -1.01
CA TYR A 131 -25.12 11.93 0.12
C TYR A 131 -24.28 13.22 0.19
N ILE A 132 -23.65 13.60 -0.92
CA ILE A 132 -22.80 14.80 -1.01
C ILE A 132 -23.61 16.06 -0.68
N GLU A 133 -24.77 16.24 -1.29
CA GLU A 133 -25.64 17.41 -1.07
C GLU A 133 -26.08 17.56 0.40
N ASN A 134 -26.29 16.44 1.11
CA ASN A 134 -26.61 16.49 2.53
C ASN A 134 -25.39 16.67 3.43
N ALA A 135 -24.27 16.07 3.09
CA ALA A 135 -23.03 16.21 3.85
C ALA A 135 -22.49 17.65 3.77
N LEU A 136 -22.52 18.29 2.60
CA LEU A 136 -22.04 19.67 2.40
C LEU A 136 -22.87 20.75 3.14
N LYS A 137 -24.02 20.41 3.72
CA LYS A 137 -24.78 21.33 4.59
C LYS A 137 -24.16 21.46 5.99
N LYS A 138 -23.27 20.55 6.37
CA LYS A 138 -22.64 20.52 7.69
C LYS A 138 -21.36 21.38 7.67
N PRO A 139 -21.05 22.10 8.77
CA PRO A 139 -19.94 23.05 8.80
C PRO A 139 -18.56 22.41 8.67
N TRP A 140 -18.44 21.12 8.97
CA TRP A 140 -17.19 20.35 8.89
C TRP A 140 -16.94 19.68 7.53
N ASN A 141 -17.60 20.15 6.49
CA ASN A 141 -17.37 19.75 5.12
C ASN A 141 -17.25 20.98 4.21
N VAL A 142 -16.41 20.87 3.19
CA VAL A 142 -16.14 21.90 2.20
C VAL A 142 -16.15 21.29 0.81
N LEU A 143 -16.39 22.12 -0.21
CA LEU A 143 -16.25 21.74 -1.61
C LEU A 143 -15.00 22.43 -2.18
N ILE A 144 -14.07 21.63 -2.70
CA ILE A 144 -12.85 22.11 -3.35
C ILE A 144 -12.96 21.78 -4.83
N GLY A 145 -13.22 22.78 -5.68
CA GLY A 145 -13.56 22.56 -7.09
C GLY A 145 -14.80 21.66 -7.22
N ASN A 146 -14.60 20.44 -7.73
CA ASN A 146 -15.63 19.41 -7.85
C ASN A 146 -15.58 18.33 -6.74
N LEU A 147 -14.65 18.44 -5.78
CA LEU A 147 -14.35 17.40 -4.80
C LEU A 147 -14.84 17.79 -3.39
N PRO A 148 -15.79 17.05 -2.81
CA PRO A 148 -16.18 17.26 -1.43
C PRO A 148 -15.14 16.67 -0.47
N ALA A 149 -14.81 17.42 0.58
CA ALA A 149 -13.85 17.05 1.61
C ALA A 149 -14.38 17.43 3.00
N GLY A 150 -13.91 16.74 4.03
CA GLY A 150 -14.36 16.94 5.41
C GLY A 150 -14.61 15.61 6.13
N ARG A 151 -15.22 15.70 7.32
CA ARG A 151 -15.36 14.54 8.23
C ARG A 151 -16.33 13.46 7.74
N ASP A 152 -17.22 13.80 6.80
CA ASP A 152 -18.16 12.83 6.20
C ASP A 152 -17.59 12.15 4.93
N PHE A 153 -16.34 12.45 4.57
CA PHE A 153 -15.66 11.91 3.39
C PHE A 153 -14.37 11.18 3.80
N PRO A 154 -13.88 10.23 2.98
CA PRO A 154 -12.52 9.72 3.14
C PRO A 154 -11.52 10.89 3.10
N THR A 155 -10.48 10.82 3.93
CA THR A 155 -9.38 11.79 3.91
C THR A 155 -8.84 11.93 2.49
N ARG A 156 -8.69 13.17 2.03
CA ARG A 156 -8.20 13.49 0.68
C ARG A 156 -6.70 13.64 0.68
N ILE A 157 -6.07 13.18 -0.39
CA ILE A 157 -4.63 13.27 -0.58
C ILE A 157 -4.31 14.31 -1.65
N LEU A 158 -3.49 15.29 -1.29
CA LEU A 158 -2.87 16.23 -2.21
C LEU A 158 -1.50 15.65 -2.59
N GLY A 159 -1.28 15.40 -3.89
CA GLY A 159 0.01 15.02 -4.43
C GLY A 159 0.74 16.25 -4.96
N GLU A 160 1.83 16.64 -4.30
CA GLU A 160 2.59 17.86 -4.61
C GLU A 160 3.62 17.62 -5.72
N VAL A 161 3.44 18.32 -6.83
CA VAL A 161 4.45 18.46 -7.88
C VAL A 161 5.35 19.64 -7.51
N VAL A 162 6.41 19.34 -6.76
CA VAL A 162 7.39 20.32 -6.28
C VAL A 162 8.12 20.97 -7.44
N ASP A 163 8.33 22.29 -7.37
CA ASP A 163 9.03 23.08 -8.38
C ASP A 163 8.48 22.85 -9.81
N ALA A 164 7.16 22.78 -9.96
CA ALA A 164 6.49 22.52 -11.23
C ALA A 164 6.99 23.39 -12.42
N PRO A 165 7.28 24.70 -12.23
CA PRO A 165 7.87 25.52 -13.29
C PRO A 165 9.17 24.96 -13.88
N LYS A 166 10.02 24.32 -13.07
CA LYS A 166 11.28 23.72 -13.53
C LYS A 166 11.08 22.45 -14.34
N LEU A 167 9.97 21.73 -14.12
CA LEU A 167 9.61 20.54 -14.89
C LEU A 167 8.95 20.89 -16.23
N GLY A 168 8.42 22.11 -16.35
CA GLY A 168 7.57 22.52 -17.46
C GLY A 168 6.24 21.76 -17.48
N VAL A 169 5.42 22.04 -18.50
CA VAL A 169 4.07 21.45 -18.63
C VAL A 169 4.14 19.93 -18.75
N ASP A 170 5.01 19.41 -19.62
CA ASP A 170 5.11 17.96 -19.87
C ASP A 170 5.51 17.17 -18.62
N GLY A 171 6.56 17.61 -17.92
CA GLY A 171 7.02 16.95 -16.69
C GLY A 171 6.00 17.07 -15.56
N THR A 172 5.31 18.22 -15.46
CA THR A 172 4.24 18.42 -14.48
C THR A 172 3.05 17.49 -14.74
N VAL A 173 2.61 17.38 -16.00
CA VAL A 173 1.52 16.47 -16.40
C VAL A 173 1.91 15.02 -16.15
N GLU A 174 3.13 14.61 -16.49
CA GLU A 174 3.62 13.24 -16.25
C GLU A 174 3.57 12.89 -14.75
N LYS A 175 4.12 13.76 -13.90
CA LYS A 175 4.15 13.57 -12.45
C LYS A 175 2.74 13.59 -11.84
N ALA A 176 1.90 14.52 -12.26
CA ALA A 176 0.50 14.61 -11.83
C ALA A 176 -0.30 13.35 -12.20
N LEU A 177 -0.19 12.88 -13.44
CA LEU A 177 -0.84 11.64 -13.88
C LEU A 177 -0.36 10.43 -13.09
N TYR A 178 0.94 10.37 -12.77
CA TYR A 178 1.47 9.35 -11.88
C TYR A 178 0.80 9.44 -10.50
N TYR A 179 0.82 10.59 -9.81
CA TYR A 179 0.18 10.73 -8.49
C TYR A 179 -1.31 10.41 -8.50
N LEU A 180 -2.05 10.78 -9.56
CA LEU A 180 -3.46 10.45 -9.69
C LEU A 180 -3.70 8.94 -9.80
N ARG A 181 -2.85 8.22 -10.54
CA ARG A 181 -2.88 6.75 -10.59
C ARG A 181 -2.49 6.12 -9.25
N GLU A 182 -1.55 6.73 -8.53
CA GLU A 182 -1.16 6.28 -7.19
C GLU A 182 -2.22 6.59 -6.12
N GLY A 183 -3.20 7.45 -6.44
CA GLY A 183 -4.37 7.69 -5.62
C GLY A 183 -4.43 9.06 -4.95
N ALA A 184 -3.74 10.08 -5.47
CA ALA A 184 -4.04 11.48 -5.11
C ALA A 184 -5.48 11.85 -5.52
N ASP A 185 -6.15 12.68 -4.71
CA ASP A 185 -7.47 13.25 -5.05
C ASP A 185 -7.37 14.67 -5.61
N ILE A 186 -6.28 15.38 -5.30
CA ILE A 186 -5.99 16.76 -5.70
C ILE A 186 -4.52 16.81 -6.15
N ILE A 187 -4.24 17.56 -7.22
CA ILE A 187 -2.86 17.85 -7.62
C ILE A 187 -2.47 19.21 -7.10
N ASP A 188 -1.40 19.27 -6.34
CA ASP A 188 -0.84 20.51 -5.83
C ASP A 188 0.35 20.94 -6.68
N ILE A 189 0.29 22.18 -7.18
CA ILE A 189 1.29 22.79 -8.04
C ILE A 189 2.19 23.65 -7.15
N GLY A 190 3.33 23.08 -6.77
CA GLY A 190 4.34 23.77 -5.96
C GLY A 190 5.17 24.72 -6.83
N MET A 191 5.08 26.02 -6.54
CA MET A 191 5.86 27.05 -7.23
C MET A 191 7.28 27.15 -6.66
N VAL A 192 8.18 27.75 -7.44
CA VAL A 192 9.58 27.87 -7.04
C VAL A 192 9.74 29.01 -6.04
N ALA A 193 10.21 28.69 -4.83
CA ALA A 193 10.45 29.68 -3.79
C ALA A 193 11.48 30.74 -4.22
N GLY A 194 11.14 32.02 -4.07
CA GLY A 194 12.02 33.15 -4.39
C GLY A 194 12.05 33.57 -5.86
N GLU A 195 11.27 32.92 -6.72
CA GLU A 195 11.13 33.27 -8.14
C GLU A 195 9.73 33.82 -8.44
N THR A 196 9.54 34.30 -9.67
CA THR A 196 8.22 34.74 -10.17
C THR A 196 8.01 34.14 -11.55
N ASN A 197 7.08 33.20 -11.68
CA ASN A 197 6.88 32.34 -12.83
C ASN A 197 5.48 32.52 -13.44
N LEU A 198 5.06 33.75 -13.72
CA LEU A 198 3.71 34.07 -14.23
C LEU A 198 3.38 33.37 -15.55
N ASP A 199 4.36 33.24 -16.44
CA ASP A 199 4.19 32.53 -17.72
C ASP A 199 3.77 31.07 -17.49
N PHE A 200 4.30 30.42 -16.45
CA PHE A 200 3.91 29.05 -16.10
C PHE A 200 2.49 28.99 -15.51
N VAL A 201 2.11 29.98 -14.70
CA VAL A 201 0.76 30.07 -14.11
C VAL A 201 -0.31 30.12 -15.22
N GLU A 202 -0.05 30.82 -16.32
CA GLU A 202 -0.95 30.87 -17.48
C GLU A 202 -1.13 29.54 -18.21
N LEU A 203 -0.24 28.57 -17.98
CA LEU A 203 -0.30 27.23 -18.58
C LEU A 203 -1.04 26.20 -17.70
N ILE A 204 -1.48 26.57 -16.49
CA ILE A 204 -2.28 25.69 -15.62
C ILE A 204 -3.55 25.16 -16.32
N PRO A 205 -4.30 25.96 -17.11
CA PRO A 205 -5.43 25.44 -17.88
C PRO A 205 -5.04 24.33 -18.86
N GLU A 206 -3.87 24.42 -19.51
CA GLU A 206 -3.37 23.36 -20.40
C GLU A 206 -3.08 22.07 -19.62
N ILE A 207 -2.41 22.19 -18.46
CA ILE A 207 -2.16 21.05 -17.56
C ILE A 207 -3.50 20.38 -17.21
N ARG A 208 -4.50 21.15 -16.77
CA ARG A 208 -5.82 20.64 -16.41
C ARG A 208 -6.49 19.91 -17.57
N GLU A 209 -6.49 20.47 -18.77
CA GLU A 209 -7.10 19.82 -19.94
C GLU A 209 -6.39 18.51 -20.30
N ARG A 210 -5.06 18.46 -20.24
CA ARG A 210 -4.31 17.21 -20.50
C ARG A 210 -4.56 16.13 -19.45
N LEU A 211 -4.83 16.50 -18.19
CA LEU A 211 -5.27 15.55 -17.16
C LEU A 211 -6.69 15.02 -17.47
N LYS A 212 -7.62 15.90 -17.85
CA LYS A 212 -8.99 15.51 -18.24
C LYS A 212 -9.02 14.59 -19.45
N GLU A 213 -8.19 14.84 -20.47
CA GLU A 213 -8.04 13.97 -21.64
C GLU A 213 -7.60 12.54 -21.26
N ARG A 214 -6.97 12.37 -20.10
CA ARG A 214 -6.58 11.06 -19.54
C ARG A 214 -7.58 10.51 -18.54
N GLY A 215 -8.76 11.13 -18.43
CA GLY A 215 -9.87 10.69 -17.58
C GLY A 215 -9.83 11.21 -16.14
N PHE A 216 -8.97 12.19 -15.83
CA PHE A 216 -8.88 12.78 -14.49
C PHE A 216 -9.45 14.19 -14.47
N ASP A 217 -10.63 14.33 -13.88
CA ASP A 217 -11.24 15.64 -13.56
C ASP A 217 -11.11 15.89 -12.06
N VAL A 218 -9.99 16.48 -11.67
CA VAL A 218 -9.61 16.71 -10.27
C VAL A 218 -9.35 18.18 -9.99
N PRO A 219 -9.48 18.62 -8.72
CA PRO A 219 -9.10 19.97 -8.34
C PRO A 219 -7.59 20.19 -8.50
N ILE A 220 -7.23 21.43 -8.83
CA ILE A 220 -5.85 21.91 -8.81
C ILE A 220 -5.66 22.80 -7.58
N SER A 221 -4.71 22.43 -6.73
CA SER A 221 -4.21 23.26 -5.65
C SER A 221 -2.98 24.04 -6.12
N PHE A 222 -2.81 25.26 -5.62
CA PHE A 222 -1.71 26.15 -5.97
C PHE A 222 -0.97 26.58 -4.72
N ASP A 223 0.33 26.25 -4.64
CA ASP A 223 1.19 26.59 -3.51
C ASP A 223 2.25 27.60 -3.93
N SER A 224 2.05 28.84 -3.48
CA SER A 224 3.01 29.94 -3.64
C SER A 224 2.85 30.93 -2.51
N LEU A 225 3.93 31.64 -2.21
CA LEU A 225 3.96 32.76 -1.27
C LEU A 225 3.99 34.12 -1.99
N ASN A 226 4.09 34.11 -3.32
CA ASN A 226 4.18 35.31 -4.15
C ASN A 226 2.79 35.79 -4.52
N ALA A 227 2.33 36.88 -3.89
CA ALA A 227 0.98 37.41 -4.07
C ALA A 227 0.58 37.63 -5.54
N VAL A 228 1.53 38.03 -6.41
CA VAL A 228 1.25 38.25 -7.83
C VAL A 228 0.98 36.93 -8.57
N GLU A 229 1.69 35.86 -8.22
CA GLU A 229 1.42 34.52 -8.76
C GLU A 229 0.07 34.00 -8.27
N ILE A 230 -0.22 34.20 -6.99
CA ILE A 230 -1.47 33.71 -6.40
C ILE A 230 -2.67 34.47 -7.00
N GLU A 231 -2.59 35.79 -7.13
CA GLU A 231 -3.62 36.61 -7.78
C GLU A 231 -3.90 36.13 -9.20
N LYS A 232 -2.84 35.85 -9.99
CA LYS A 232 -2.99 35.31 -11.34
C LYS A 232 -3.59 33.89 -11.34
N ALA A 233 -3.24 33.06 -10.36
CA ALA A 233 -3.73 31.70 -10.23
C ALA A 233 -5.19 31.62 -9.75
N LEU A 234 -5.77 32.72 -9.23
CA LEU A 234 -7.19 32.80 -8.85
C LEU A 234 -8.13 32.42 -9.99
N ASP A 235 -7.74 32.58 -11.25
CA ASP A 235 -8.57 32.19 -12.40
C ASP A 235 -8.50 30.69 -12.72
N TYR A 236 -7.47 29.97 -12.24
CA TYR A 236 -7.12 28.63 -12.73
C TYR A 236 -7.12 27.52 -11.67
N ALA A 237 -6.82 27.85 -10.41
CA ALA A 237 -6.73 26.89 -9.31
C ALA A 237 -8.00 26.85 -8.45
N ASP A 238 -8.25 25.76 -7.74
CA ASP A 238 -9.44 25.51 -6.93
C ASP A 238 -9.17 25.64 -5.42
N LEU A 239 -7.91 25.58 -5.00
CA LEU A 239 -7.44 25.66 -3.62
C LEU A 239 -6.11 26.43 -3.61
N PHE A 240 -5.91 27.30 -2.61
CA PHE A 240 -4.65 28.02 -2.41
C PHE A 240 -4.02 27.63 -1.09
N LEU A 241 -2.75 27.23 -1.14
CA LEU A 241 -1.99 26.87 0.06
C LEU A 241 -1.23 28.07 0.63
N SER A 242 -0.83 27.93 1.89
CA SER A 242 0.18 28.77 2.52
C SER A 242 -0.17 30.26 2.68
N VAL A 243 -1.46 30.60 2.86
CA VAL A 243 -1.89 31.95 3.23
C VAL A 243 -1.57 32.20 4.71
N ASP A 244 -0.92 33.32 5.01
CA ASP A 244 -0.44 33.65 6.34
C ASP A 244 -0.67 35.13 6.67
N GLU A 245 -0.22 35.61 7.83
CA GLU A 245 -0.44 37.02 8.20
C GLU A 245 0.21 38.01 7.21
N GLY A 246 1.28 37.60 6.52
CA GLY A 246 2.02 38.45 5.61
C GLY A 246 1.27 38.79 4.32
N ASN A 247 0.41 37.89 3.82
CA ASN A 247 -0.29 38.04 2.54
C ASN A 247 -1.83 38.05 2.66
N LEU A 248 -2.38 37.95 3.88
CA LEU A 248 -3.83 37.85 4.10
C LEU A 248 -4.67 38.98 3.46
N GLU A 249 -4.18 40.21 3.49
CA GLU A 249 -4.94 41.37 2.96
C GLU A 249 -4.88 41.46 1.43
N GLU A 250 -3.97 40.72 0.79
CA GLU A 250 -3.72 40.78 -0.66
C GLU A 250 -4.53 39.73 -1.44
N LEU A 251 -5.08 38.71 -0.76
CA LEU A 251 -5.67 37.53 -1.41
C LEU A 251 -7.12 37.26 -0.98
N VAL A 252 -7.96 38.28 -0.89
CA VAL A 252 -9.37 38.05 -0.54
C VAL A 252 -10.06 37.30 -1.68
N THR A 253 -10.55 36.09 -1.40
CA THR A 253 -11.17 35.21 -2.40
C THR A 253 -12.31 34.39 -1.83
N GLU A 254 -13.23 34.00 -2.72
CA GLU A 254 -14.31 33.05 -2.43
C GLU A 254 -13.82 31.59 -2.48
N LYS A 255 -12.66 31.34 -3.10
CA LYS A 255 -12.06 30.00 -3.20
C LYS A 255 -11.51 29.54 -1.84
N PRO A 256 -11.50 28.22 -1.56
CA PRO A 256 -10.85 27.69 -0.36
C PRO A 256 -9.38 28.10 -0.25
N VAL A 257 -8.97 28.53 0.94
CA VAL A 257 -7.58 28.85 1.25
C VAL A 257 -7.11 28.11 2.50
N VAL A 258 -5.85 27.68 2.50
CA VAL A 258 -5.21 27.10 3.67
C VAL A 258 -4.49 28.18 4.44
N LEU A 259 -4.87 28.34 5.70
CA LEU A 259 -4.23 29.27 6.63
C LEU A 259 -3.11 28.56 7.38
N ILE A 260 -1.93 29.16 7.40
CA ILE A 260 -0.79 28.70 8.19
C ILE A 260 -0.41 29.74 9.26
N PRO A 261 0.02 29.31 10.46
CA PRO A 261 0.32 30.20 11.57
C PRO A 261 1.72 30.80 11.44
N THR A 262 1.94 31.62 10.42
CA THR A 262 3.23 32.28 10.18
C THR A 262 3.05 33.75 9.80
N ASN A 263 4.15 34.50 9.87
CA ASN A 263 4.32 35.72 9.10
C ASN A 263 5.67 35.65 8.39
N GLN A 264 5.66 35.13 7.16
CA GLN A 264 6.88 34.90 6.40
C GLN A 264 7.59 36.20 6.02
N ARG A 265 6.84 37.29 5.75
CA ARG A 265 7.42 38.62 5.48
C ARG A 265 8.25 39.15 6.64
N LYS A 266 7.84 38.85 7.88
CA LYS A 266 8.56 39.22 9.10
C LYS A 266 9.47 38.11 9.63
N GLY A 267 9.48 36.94 9.00
CA GLY A 267 10.21 35.75 9.47
C GLY A 267 9.73 35.25 10.85
N PHE A 268 8.44 35.41 11.17
CA PHE A 268 7.89 35.02 12.47
C PHE A 268 7.15 33.67 12.39
N PHE A 269 7.56 32.73 13.24
CA PHE A 269 7.04 31.36 13.28
C PHE A 269 6.82 30.95 14.75
N PRO A 270 5.56 30.86 15.23
CA PRO A 270 5.23 30.42 16.58
C PRO A 270 5.69 28.98 16.83
N ALA A 271 6.60 28.81 17.79
CA ALA A 271 7.19 27.51 18.09
C ALA A 271 6.40 26.71 19.14
N LYS A 272 5.67 27.37 20.04
CA LYS A 272 4.90 26.68 21.09
C LYS A 272 3.49 26.34 20.57
N PRO A 273 2.95 25.16 20.92
CA PRO A 273 1.60 24.75 20.50
C PRO A 273 0.52 25.78 20.83
N ALA A 274 0.50 26.31 22.07
CA ALA A 274 -0.50 27.31 22.48
C ALA A 274 -0.42 28.60 21.67
N GLU A 275 0.78 29.16 21.48
CA GLU A 275 1.01 30.37 20.70
C GLU A 275 0.60 30.16 19.23
N ARG A 276 0.86 28.97 18.67
CA ARG A 276 0.48 28.62 17.31
C ARG A 276 -1.04 28.57 17.11
N ILE A 277 -1.75 27.98 18.07
CA ILE A 277 -3.21 27.87 18.06
C ILE A 277 -3.84 29.27 18.12
N GLU A 278 -3.44 30.06 19.11
CA GLU A 278 -3.96 31.42 19.29
C GLU A 278 -3.66 32.30 18.06
N PHE A 279 -2.47 32.16 17.47
CA PHE A 279 -2.13 32.87 16.24
C PHE A 279 -3.07 32.47 15.09
N LEU A 280 -3.30 31.17 14.89
CA LEU A 280 -4.13 30.68 13.80
C LEU A 280 -5.62 31.03 13.98
N GLU A 281 -6.12 31.00 15.21
CA GLU A 281 -7.49 31.42 15.56
C GLU A 281 -7.69 32.92 15.24
N ASN A 282 -6.77 33.78 15.68
CA ASN A 282 -6.81 35.21 15.36
C ASN A 282 -6.68 35.48 13.86
N LEU A 283 -5.81 34.73 13.16
CA LEU A 283 -5.66 34.85 11.71
C LEU A 283 -6.95 34.45 10.99
N LYS A 284 -7.61 33.37 11.43
CA LYS A 284 -8.90 32.91 10.90
C LYS A 284 -9.98 33.97 11.09
N GLU A 285 -10.10 34.57 12.27
CA GLU A 285 -11.07 35.64 12.53
C GLU A 285 -10.86 36.84 11.59
N ARG A 286 -9.62 37.32 11.46
CA ARG A 286 -9.29 38.41 10.53
C ARG A 286 -9.59 38.06 9.07
N ALA A 287 -9.32 36.83 8.65
CA ALA A 287 -9.64 36.37 7.31
C ALA A 287 -11.15 36.43 7.05
N LEU A 288 -11.98 35.97 8.01
CA LEU A 288 -13.43 36.06 7.89
C LEU A 288 -13.91 37.51 7.81
N GLU A 289 -13.33 38.43 8.59
CA GLU A 289 -13.64 39.86 8.55
C GLU A 289 -13.29 40.51 7.20
N LEU A 290 -12.20 40.07 6.57
CA LEU A 290 -11.78 40.53 5.24
C LEU A 290 -12.65 39.97 4.11
N GLY A 291 -13.48 38.95 4.39
CA GLY A 291 -14.47 38.43 3.46
C GLY A 291 -14.18 37.05 2.89
N TYR A 292 -13.12 36.37 3.34
CA TYR A 292 -12.86 34.97 2.98
C TYR A 292 -14.03 34.08 3.36
N LYS A 293 -14.38 33.12 2.49
CA LYS A 293 -15.53 32.22 2.73
C LYS A 293 -15.15 30.88 3.31
N THR A 294 -14.09 30.28 2.80
CA THR A 294 -13.72 28.90 3.13
C THR A 294 -12.27 28.88 3.57
N LEU A 295 -12.06 28.61 4.85
CA LEU A 295 -10.74 28.60 5.49
C LEU A 295 -10.43 27.18 5.97
N ILE A 296 -9.24 26.70 5.64
CA ILE A 296 -8.75 25.37 6.00
C ILE A 296 -7.48 25.59 6.85
N PRO A 297 -7.55 25.48 8.18
CA PRO A 297 -6.38 25.66 9.02
C PRO A 297 -5.37 24.51 8.86
N ASP A 298 -4.08 24.84 8.75
CA ASP A 298 -2.95 23.92 8.86
C ASP A 298 -1.99 24.43 9.95
N LEU A 299 -1.77 23.63 11.00
CA LEU A 299 -0.89 23.98 12.13
C LEU A 299 0.58 23.65 11.87
N ILE A 300 0.93 23.31 10.63
CA ILE A 300 2.25 22.92 10.15
C ILE A 300 2.74 21.68 10.89
N LEU A 301 2.56 20.53 10.27
CA LEU A 301 3.15 19.29 10.74
C LEU A 301 4.67 19.32 10.51
N GLU A 302 5.43 19.26 11.59
CA GLU A 302 6.90 19.37 11.59
C GLU A 302 7.57 18.00 11.77
N HIS A 303 8.80 17.88 11.29
CA HIS A 303 9.65 16.70 11.53
C HIS A 303 10.29 16.73 12.93
N VAL A 304 10.99 15.65 13.28
CA VAL A 304 11.77 15.55 14.54
C VAL A 304 12.86 16.63 14.55
N PRO A 305 13.07 17.37 15.66
CA PRO A 305 12.58 17.12 17.02
C PRO A 305 11.25 17.81 17.39
N HIS A 306 10.53 18.40 16.45
CA HIS A 306 9.32 19.19 16.71
C HIS A 306 8.00 18.45 16.43
N LEU A 307 8.04 17.26 15.84
CA LEU A 307 6.88 16.42 15.52
C LEU A 307 5.86 16.26 16.66
N ALA A 308 6.32 15.89 17.86
CA ALA A 308 5.39 15.72 18.98
C ALA A 308 4.67 17.03 19.36
N ARG A 309 5.37 18.18 19.25
CA ARG A 309 4.79 19.49 19.54
C ARG A 309 3.79 19.92 18.46
N SER A 310 4.11 19.71 17.19
CA SER A 310 3.18 20.03 16.10
C SER A 310 1.92 19.15 16.17
N ILE A 311 2.03 17.86 16.46
CA ILE A 311 0.86 16.99 16.74
C ILE A 311 0.04 17.50 17.92
N THR A 312 0.70 17.93 19.00
CA THR A 312 0.01 18.54 20.17
C THR A 312 -0.75 19.79 19.76
N ALA A 313 -0.20 20.62 18.87
CA ALA A 313 -0.88 21.80 18.36
C ALA A 313 -2.16 21.40 17.61
N PHE A 314 -2.08 20.44 16.68
CA PHE A 314 -3.25 19.91 15.98
C PHE A 314 -4.32 19.37 16.93
N GLN A 315 -3.92 18.59 17.94
CA GLN A 315 -4.85 18.03 18.93
C GLN A 315 -5.60 19.14 19.68
N LEU A 316 -4.87 20.07 20.29
CA LEU A 316 -5.46 21.15 21.07
C LEU A 316 -6.31 22.10 20.20
N TYR A 317 -5.90 22.34 18.94
CA TYR A 317 -6.71 23.10 18.00
C TYR A 317 -8.03 22.40 17.68
N ARG A 318 -7.99 21.09 17.39
CA ARG A 318 -9.19 20.30 17.09
C ARG A 318 -10.17 20.27 18.27
N GLU A 319 -9.67 20.20 19.50
CA GLU A 319 -10.50 20.27 20.71
C GLU A 319 -11.24 21.62 20.84
N ARG A 320 -10.62 22.72 20.41
CA ARG A 320 -11.21 24.08 20.43
C ARG A 320 -12.08 24.38 19.20
N ASN A 321 -11.73 23.82 18.05
CA ASN A 321 -12.35 24.07 16.75
C ASN A 321 -12.83 22.74 16.14
N PRO A 322 -13.91 22.15 16.67
CA PRO A 322 -14.36 20.80 16.30
C PRO A 322 -14.91 20.69 14.87
N ASP A 323 -15.29 21.83 14.29
CA ASP A 323 -15.95 21.89 12.99
C ASP A 323 -15.00 22.24 11.84
N ASP A 324 -13.80 22.74 12.09
CA ASP A 324 -12.91 23.17 11.00
C ASP A 324 -12.41 21.98 10.17
N VAL A 325 -12.32 22.16 8.85
CA VAL A 325 -11.64 21.22 7.96
C VAL A 325 -10.14 21.49 8.02
N LEU A 326 -9.35 20.51 8.47
CA LEU A 326 -7.91 20.66 8.66
C LEU A 326 -7.11 20.01 7.54
N LEU A 327 -5.96 20.63 7.23
CA LEU A 327 -4.91 20.07 6.38
C LEU A 327 -3.66 19.79 7.20
N ALA A 328 -2.90 18.75 6.83
CA ALA A 328 -1.54 18.54 7.33
C ALA A 328 -0.60 18.03 6.23
N GLY A 329 0.58 18.65 6.12
CA GLY A 329 1.69 18.17 5.29
C GLY A 329 2.43 16.99 5.91
N VAL A 330 2.03 15.75 5.59
CA VAL A 330 2.74 14.54 6.03
C VAL A 330 4.08 14.35 5.33
N GLY A 331 4.22 14.90 4.11
CA GLY A 331 5.48 14.93 3.36
C GLY A 331 6.64 15.55 4.17
N ASN A 332 6.36 16.59 4.97
CA ASN A 332 7.34 17.25 5.83
C ASN A 332 8.03 16.31 6.82
N VAL A 333 7.33 15.26 7.25
CA VAL A 333 7.86 14.26 8.20
C VAL A 333 8.50 13.12 7.44
N VAL A 334 7.78 12.58 6.45
CA VAL A 334 8.21 11.41 5.68
C VAL A 334 9.51 11.68 4.93
N GLU A 335 9.67 12.86 4.32
CA GLU A 335 10.88 13.20 3.56
C GLU A 335 12.11 13.41 4.46
N LEU A 336 11.91 13.90 5.68
CA LEU A 336 13.01 14.31 6.58
C LEU A 336 13.37 13.26 7.64
N CYS A 337 13.01 11.99 7.41
CA CYS A 337 13.41 10.86 8.25
C CYS A 337 14.00 9.71 7.44
N ASP A 338 15.18 9.21 7.83
CA ASP A 338 15.81 8.00 7.25
C ASP A 338 15.16 6.71 7.79
N ALA A 339 13.85 6.59 7.63
CA ALA A 339 13.04 5.41 7.95
C ALA A 339 12.14 5.06 6.76
N ASP A 340 11.57 3.85 6.77
CA ASP A 340 10.64 3.42 5.72
C ASP A 340 9.38 4.29 5.72
N SER A 341 9.17 4.99 4.59
CA SER A 341 8.01 5.85 4.34
C SER A 341 6.69 5.13 4.53
N VAL A 342 6.65 3.84 4.21
CA VAL A 342 5.51 2.93 4.33
C VAL A 342 4.94 2.91 5.75
N GLY A 343 5.80 2.66 6.75
CA GLY A 343 5.38 2.62 8.15
C GLY A 343 5.09 4.01 8.73
N MET A 344 5.79 5.03 8.25
CA MET A 344 5.55 6.42 8.63
C MET A 344 4.18 6.92 8.14
N ASN A 345 3.85 6.65 6.87
CA ASN A 345 2.55 6.96 6.27
C ASN A 345 1.42 6.25 7.02
N ALA A 346 1.59 4.97 7.39
CA ALA A 346 0.63 4.22 8.19
C ALA A 346 0.34 4.89 9.55
N LEU A 347 1.40 5.30 10.26
CA LEU A 347 1.28 5.97 11.57
C LEU A 347 0.64 7.36 11.44
N LEU A 348 1.11 8.17 10.48
CA LEU A 348 0.63 9.55 10.29
C LEU A 348 -0.83 9.58 9.81
N ALA A 349 -1.25 8.65 8.96
CA ALA A 349 -2.66 8.51 8.57
C ALA A 349 -3.55 8.10 9.75
N GLY A 350 -3.05 7.27 10.67
CA GLY A 350 -3.74 6.93 11.91
C GLY A 350 -3.92 8.15 12.82
N ILE A 351 -2.87 8.94 13.02
CA ILE A 351 -2.94 10.20 13.78
C ILE A 351 -3.93 11.18 13.10
N ALA A 352 -3.86 11.30 11.78
CA ALA A 352 -4.80 12.14 11.02
C ALA A 352 -6.26 11.68 11.21
N LYS A 353 -6.51 10.37 11.23
CA LYS A 353 -7.83 9.80 11.51
C LYS A 353 -8.31 10.17 12.92
N GLU A 354 -7.48 10.02 13.94
CA GLU A 354 -7.81 10.37 15.34
C GLU A 354 -8.13 11.87 15.49
N LEU A 355 -7.35 12.73 14.84
CA LEU A 355 -7.50 14.18 14.91
C LEU A 355 -8.52 14.74 13.90
N SER A 356 -9.18 13.86 13.14
CA SER A 356 -10.13 14.23 12.08
C SER A 356 -9.55 15.24 11.07
N ILE A 357 -8.29 15.03 10.66
CA ILE A 357 -7.63 15.81 9.59
C ILE A 357 -8.13 15.27 8.24
N SER A 358 -8.69 16.17 7.43
CA SER A 358 -9.44 15.79 6.24
C SER A 358 -8.63 15.86 4.95
N LEU A 359 -7.52 16.60 4.96
CA LEU A 359 -6.63 16.78 3.83
C LEU A 359 -5.19 16.44 4.25
N LEU A 360 -4.51 15.60 3.48
CA LEU A 360 -3.10 15.27 3.71
C LEU A 360 -2.29 15.60 2.48
N LEU A 361 -1.25 16.42 2.65
CA LEU A 361 -0.33 16.80 1.58
C LEU A 361 0.94 15.94 1.68
N THR A 362 1.34 15.34 0.55
CA THR A 362 2.55 14.52 0.45
C THR A 362 3.23 14.70 -0.89
N THR A 363 4.50 14.31 -0.95
CA THR A 363 5.34 14.42 -2.14
C THR A 363 6.26 13.20 -2.24
N GLU A 364 6.94 13.10 -3.39
CA GLU A 364 7.90 12.05 -3.70
C GLU A 364 9.16 12.66 -4.33
N THR A 365 9.91 13.41 -3.52
CA THR A 365 11.15 14.10 -3.92
C THR A 365 12.37 13.21 -3.74
N SER A 366 12.41 12.38 -2.68
CA SER A 366 13.52 11.47 -2.43
C SER A 366 13.24 10.04 -2.92
N ALA A 367 14.30 9.30 -3.24
CA ALA A 367 14.18 7.89 -3.63
C ALA A 367 13.44 7.03 -2.58
N LYS A 368 13.66 7.31 -1.28
CA LYS A 368 12.96 6.61 -0.19
C LYS A 368 11.48 6.97 -0.08
N ALA A 369 11.07 8.15 -0.55
CA ALA A 369 9.68 8.58 -0.56
C ALA A 369 8.96 8.23 -1.87
N ARG A 370 9.64 7.73 -2.91
CA ARG A 370 8.99 7.29 -4.14
C ARG A 370 7.93 6.21 -3.88
N GLY A 371 6.70 6.42 -4.30
CA GLY A 371 5.52 5.61 -3.96
C GLY A 371 4.74 6.08 -2.73
N SER A 372 5.15 7.18 -2.07
CA SER A 372 4.50 7.72 -0.87
C SER A 372 3.02 8.07 -1.10
N VAL A 373 2.62 8.49 -2.31
CA VAL A 373 1.20 8.75 -2.60
C VAL A 373 0.37 7.46 -2.49
N ARG A 374 0.85 6.35 -3.08
CA ARG A 374 0.17 5.04 -2.99
C ARG A 374 0.20 4.47 -1.59
N GLU A 375 1.32 4.62 -0.89
CA GLU A 375 1.47 4.21 0.51
C GLU A 375 0.50 4.96 1.41
N LEU A 376 0.41 6.28 1.26
CA LEU A 376 -0.52 7.13 2.02
C LEU A 376 -1.98 6.81 1.67
N ARG A 377 -2.30 6.58 0.39
CA ARG A 377 -3.64 6.13 -0.02
C ARG A 377 -4.01 4.84 0.69
N ARG A 378 -3.13 3.84 0.65
CA ARG A 378 -3.34 2.57 1.34
C ARG A 378 -3.50 2.77 2.86
N ALA A 379 -2.71 3.65 3.47
CA ALA A 379 -2.80 3.98 4.88
C ALA A 379 -4.15 4.62 5.24
N VAL A 380 -4.65 5.54 4.40
CA VAL A 380 -5.99 6.13 4.54
C VAL A 380 -7.07 5.06 4.40
N ASP A 381 -6.94 4.14 3.43
CA ASP A 381 -7.88 3.04 3.22
C ASP A 381 -7.94 2.09 4.43
N MET A 382 -6.79 1.80 5.07
CA MET A 382 -6.75 1.04 6.33
C MET A 382 -7.54 1.72 7.46
N ASN A 383 -7.57 3.06 7.48
CA ASN A 383 -8.25 3.88 8.49
C ASN A 383 -9.74 4.16 8.18
N LEU A 384 -10.29 3.54 7.12
CA LEU A 384 -11.74 3.48 6.89
C LEU A 384 -12.43 2.45 7.80
N PHE A 385 -11.66 1.52 8.36
CA PHE A 385 -12.13 0.54 9.33
C PHE A 385 -11.88 1.02 10.77
N ASP A 386 -12.61 0.44 11.74
CA ASP A 386 -12.46 0.79 13.16
C ASP A 386 -11.07 0.45 13.72
N MET A 387 -10.45 -0.62 13.21
CA MET A 387 -9.11 -1.05 13.59
C MET A 387 -8.30 -1.41 12.33
N PRO A 388 -7.13 -0.78 12.10
CA PRO A 388 -6.30 -1.03 10.92
C PRO A 388 -5.44 -2.29 11.11
N LYS A 389 -6.08 -3.44 11.39
CA LYS A 389 -5.42 -4.72 11.67
C LYS A 389 -6.13 -5.88 10.98
N ASP A 390 -5.34 -6.78 10.40
CA ASP A 390 -5.78 -8.03 9.77
C ASP A 390 -6.89 -7.83 8.72
N LEU A 391 -6.77 -6.74 7.94
CA LEU A 391 -7.75 -6.30 6.93
C LEU A 391 -7.70 -7.10 5.61
N GLY A 392 -6.79 -8.08 5.50
CA GLY A 392 -6.47 -8.79 4.26
C GLY A 392 -5.46 -8.07 3.36
N PHE A 393 -5.07 -6.85 3.71
CA PHE A 393 -4.01 -6.09 3.05
C PHE A 393 -3.20 -5.30 4.09
N ASP A 394 -1.99 -4.90 3.71
CA ASP A 394 -1.03 -4.26 4.62
C ASP A 394 -0.13 -3.23 3.93
N LEU A 395 0.78 -2.69 4.73
CA LEU A 395 1.89 -1.81 4.37
C LEU A 395 3.19 -2.36 4.99
N LEU A 396 3.53 -3.61 4.66
CA LEU A 396 4.78 -4.26 5.08
C LEU A 396 5.73 -4.42 3.89
N ILE A 397 6.39 -3.32 3.56
CA ILE A 397 7.29 -3.16 2.40
C ILE A 397 8.67 -2.75 2.90
N LEU A 398 9.72 -3.08 2.15
CA LEU A 398 11.09 -2.67 2.43
C LEU A 398 11.62 -1.79 1.30
N LYS A 399 12.17 -0.63 1.65
CA LYS A 399 12.71 0.33 0.69
C LYS A 399 14.18 0.60 0.93
N GLU A 400 14.82 1.18 -0.07
CA GLU A 400 16.20 1.66 0.04
C GLU A 400 16.23 3.19 0.14
N LYS A 401 17.29 3.71 0.78
CA LYS A 401 17.49 5.16 0.92
C LYS A 401 17.80 5.87 -0.41
N ARG A 402 18.57 5.21 -1.29
CA ARG A 402 19.12 5.81 -2.52
C ARG A 402 19.04 4.80 -3.65
N ALA A 403 18.38 5.17 -4.73
CA ALA A 403 18.48 4.42 -5.98
C ALA A 403 19.92 4.52 -6.51
N LYS A 404 20.49 3.38 -6.91
CA LYS A 404 21.78 3.32 -7.62
C LYS A 404 21.52 2.92 -9.05
N GLU A 405 21.73 3.83 -9.99
CA GLU A 405 21.69 3.48 -11.41
C GLU A 405 23.04 2.89 -11.84
N TRP A 406 23.09 1.57 -11.95
CA TRP A 406 24.20 0.85 -12.56
C TRP A 406 23.70 0.19 -13.84
N ARG A 407 24.31 0.54 -14.97
CA ARG A 407 23.98 -0.05 -16.28
C ARG A 407 25.27 -0.43 -17.00
N PHE A 408 25.21 -1.57 -17.69
CA PHE A 408 26.22 -1.98 -18.65
C PHE A 408 25.70 -1.73 -20.06
N GLU A 409 26.59 -1.44 -21.01
CA GLU A 409 26.21 -1.31 -22.41
C GLU A 409 25.65 -2.66 -22.91
N PRO A 410 24.43 -2.68 -23.49
CA PRO A 410 23.89 -3.91 -24.04
C PRO A 410 24.67 -4.32 -25.29
N ALA A 411 24.64 -5.61 -25.61
CA ALA A 411 25.14 -6.11 -26.89
C ALA A 411 24.25 -5.61 -28.06
N GLU A 412 24.76 -5.72 -29.29
CA GLU A 412 23.99 -5.37 -30.49
C GLU A 412 22.74 -6.24 -30.68
N GLU A 413 22.83 -7.53 -30.34
CA GLU A 413 21.70 -8.46 -30.39
C GLU A 413 21.01 -8.54 -29.03
N ILE A 414 19.73 -8.17 -28.99
CA ILE A 414 18.87 -8.26 -27.82
C ILE A 414 17.75 -9.25 -28.14
N ILE A 415 17.67 -10.32 -27.35
CA ILE A 415 16.65 -11.37 -27.49
C ILE A 415 15.80 -11.38 -26.22
N GLU A 416 14.47 -11.43 -26.37
CA GLU A 416 13.56 -11.61 -25.24
C GLU A 416 13.60 -13.04 -24.70
N ALA A 417 13.54 -13.18 -23.38
CA ALA A 417 13.64 -14.49 -22.73
C ALA A 417 12.30 -15.25 -22.77
N GLU A 418 12.34 -16.55 -23.06
CA GLU A 418 11.18 -17.44 -23.07
C GLU A 418 11.22 -18.46 -21.92
N GLU A 419 10.07 -18.74 -21.31
CA GLU A 419 9.94 -19.77 -20.28
C GLU A 419 9.89 -21.19 -20.89
N LYS A 420 10.56 -22.15 -20.24
CA LYS A 420 10.59 -23.56 -20.64
C LYS A 420 10.01 -24.46 -19.54
N PRO A 421 9.31 -25.56 -19.90
CA PRO A 421 8.71 -26.47 -18.93
C PRO A 421 9.76 -27.15 -18.04
N VAL A 422 9.40 -27.37 -16.78
CA VAL A 422 10.28 -27.97 -15.76
C VAL A 422 10.14 -29.49 -15.77
N GLN A 423 11.27 -30.21 -15.74
CA GLN A 423 11.31 -31.66 -15.61
C GLN A 423 11.63 -32.05 -14.16
N LEU A 424 11.01 -33.13 -13.67
CA LEU A 424 11.22 -33.65 -12.31
C LEU A 424 12.53 -34.45 -12.24
N GLU A 425 13.24 -34.30 -11.12
CA GLU A 425 14.49 -35.01 -10.86
C GLU A 425 14.35 -36.10 -9.77
N PRO A 426 15.22 -37.13 -9.76
CA PRO A 426 15.19 -38.21 -8.77
C PRO A 426 15.49 -37.76 -7.33
N VAL A 427 16.22 -36.66 -7.18
CA VAL A 427 16.52 -36.01 -5.91
C VAL A 427 15.76 -34.70 -5.86
N TYR A 428 15.25 -34.30 -4.69
CA TYR A 428 14.71 -32.95 -4.47
C TYR A 428 15.14 -32.42 -3.10
N PHE A 429 15.12 -31.09 -2.96
CA PHE A 429 15.62 -30.40 -1.77
C PHE A 429 14.50 -29.65 -1.05
N ARG A 430 14.50 -29.74 0.29
CA ARG A 430 13.60 -28.99 1.17
C ARG A 430 14.38 -27.98 1.97
N ILE A 431 13.98 -26.73 1.89
CA ILE A 431 14.68 -25.64 2.54
C ILE A 431 13.80 -25.08 3.64
N TRP A 432 14.37 -24.81 4.80
CA TRP A 432 13.73 -24.01 5.83
C TRP A 432 14.76 -23.19 6.59
N VAL A 433 14.27 -22.23 7.36
CA VAL A 433 15.09 -21.36 8.20
C VAL A 433 14.79 -21.66 9.66
N GLU A 434 15.82 -21.94 10.45
CA GLU A 434 15.68 -22.23 11.88
C GLU A 434 16.97 -21.83 12.62
N GLY A 435 16.81 -21.17 13.77
CA GLY A 435 17.94 -20.79 14.62
C GLY A 435 18.95 -19.86 13.94
N GLY A 436 18.49 -19.03 12.99
CA GLY A 436 19.37 -18.14 12.22
C GLY A 436 20.19 -18.83 11.13
N ARG A 437 19.87 -20.08 10.79
CA ARG A 437 20.54 -20.87 9.75
C ARG A 437 19.56 -21.35 8.70
N ILE A 438 20.08 -21.62 7.51
CA ILE A 438 19.41 -22.29 6.41
C ILE A 438 19.68 -23.78 6.53
N TRP A 439 18.61 -24.56 6.49
CA TRP A 439 18.66 -26.01 6.54
C TRP A 439 18.12 -26.57 5.24
N VAL A 440 18.82 -27.56 4.69
CA VAL A 440 18.47 -28.20 3.42
C VAL A 440 18.48 -29.71 3.58
N ASN A 441 17.30 -30.33 3.45
CA ASN A 441 17.20 -31.78 3.34
C ASN A 441 17.21 -32.20 1.88
N ALA A 442 18.16 -33.04 1.49
CA ALA A 442 18.13 -33.78 0.24
C ALA A 442 17.29 -35.04 0.43
N HIS A 443 16.40 -35.30 -0.52
CA HIS A 443 15.52 -36.46 -0.51
C HIS A 443 15.69 -37.33 -1.75
N ARG A 444 15.59 -38.65 -1.59
CA ARG A 444 15.34 -39.60 -2.67
C ARG A 444 14.04 -40.33 -2.37
N GLY A 445 13.02 -40.11 -3.19
CA GLY A 445 11.66 -40.56 -2.86
C GLY A 445 11.19 -39.96 -1.53
N THR A 446 10.92 -40.79 -0.52
CA THR A 446 10.45 -40.32 0.80
C THR A 446 11.54 -40.20 1.85
N GLU A 447 12.73 -40.73 1.59
CA GLU A 447 13.82 -40.79 2.56
C GLU A 447 14.64 -39.49 2.53
N VAL A 448 14.98 -38.97 3.71
CA VAL A 448 16.01 -37.92 3.86
C VAL A 448 17.36 -38.61 3.76
N VAL A 449 18.15 -38.27 2.76
CA VAL A 449 19.46 -38.89 2.51
C VAL A 449 20.63 -38.03 3.00
N LEU A 450 20.42 -36.72 3.13
CA LEU A 450 21.41 -35.79 3.66
C LEU A 450 20.70 -34.54 4.19
N THR A 451 21.24 -33.97 5.27
CA THR A 451 20.90 -32.61 5.71
C THR A 451 22.15 -31.74 5.63
N VAL A 452 22.07 -30.63 4.91
CA VAL A 452 23.10 -29.59 4.86
C VAL A 452 22.61 -28.40 5.64
N VAL A 453 23.47 -27.80 6.45
CA VAL A 453 23.14 -26.64 7.30
C VAL A 453 24.22 -25.59 7.13
N GLY A 454 23.80 -24.36 6.89
CA GLY A 454 24.72 -23.23 6.73
C GLY A 454 23.99 -21.90 6.81
N ASP A 455 24.72 -20.81 6.63
CA ASP A 455 24.19 -19.45 6.57
C ASP A 455 24.61 -18.71 5.28
N ASP A 456 25.40 -19.37 4.43
CA ASP A 456 25.85 -18.87 3.12
C ASP A 456 25.30 -19.76 1.98
N PRO A 457 24.52 -19.21 1.04
CA PRO A 457 23.97 -19.95 -0.10
C PRO A 457 25.02 -20.70 -0.94
N ASN A 458 26.18 -20.09 -1.19
CA ASN A 458 27.22 -20.68 -2.04
C ASN A 458 27.87 -21.90 -1.36
N ALA A 459 28.24 -21.79 -0.09
CA ALA A 459 28.77 -22.92 0.68
C ALA A 459 27.78 -24.11 0.71
N ILE A 460 26.48 -23.84 0.82
CA ILE A 460 25.45 -24.87 0.83
C ILE A 460 25.33 -25.54 -0.55
N ILE A 461 25.26 -24.77 -1.64
CA ILE A 461 25.12 -25.34 -2.99
C ILE A 461 26.38 -26.11 -3.40
N ASP A 462 27.58 -25.61 -3.09
CA ASP A 462 28.84 -26.32 -3.35
C ASP A 462 28.87 -27.68 -2.65
N THR A 463 28.50 -27.71 -1.36
CA THR A 463 28.40 -28.95 -0.57
C THR A 463 27.40 -29.95 -1.19
N ILE A 464 26.31 -29.45 -1.78
CA ILE A 464 25.30 -30.28 -2.44
C ILE A 464 25.83 -30.82 -3.77
N LEU A 465 26.48 -30.00 -4.59
CA LEU A 465 27.01 -30.38 -5.91
C LEU A 465 28.16 -31.39 -5.81
N GLU A 466 28.95 -31.36 -4.73
CA GLU A 466 29.96 -32.38 -4.45
C GLU A 466 29.36 -33.78 -4.19
N ARG A 467 28.10 -33.85 -3.76
CA ARG A 467 27.45 -35.08 -3.29
C ARG A 467 26.35 -35.60 -4.22
N PHE A 468 25.76 -34.73 -5.04
CA PHE A 468 24.66 -35.06 -5.93
C PHE A 468 24.90 -34.53 -7.34
N GLY A 469 24.78 -35.39 -8.35
CA GLY A 469 24.67 -34.97 -9.74
C GLY A 469 23.26 -34.49 -10.04
N ILE A 470 23.05 -33.17 -10.05
CA ILE A 470 21.77 -32.51 -10.39
C ILE A 470 21.91 -31.73 -11.71
N SER A 471 20.81 -31.47 -12.42
CA SER A 471 20.89 -30.69 -13.65
C SER A 471 21.20 -29.21 -13.39
N PRO A 472 21.71 -28.46 -14.38
CA PRO A 472 21.89 -27.02 -14.27
C PRO A 472 20.60 -26.26 -13.91
N ARG A 473 19.44 -26.72 -14.39
CA ARG A 473 18.14 -26.12 -14.09
C ARG A 473 17.81 -26.27 -12.60
N HIS A 474 18.11 -27.43 -12.01
CA HIS A 474 17.85 -27.70 -10.61
C HIS A 474 18.86 -27.00 -9.70
N ALA A 475 20.13 -26.93 -10.10
CA ALA A 475 21.13 -26.12 -9.41
C ALA A 475 20.72 -24.63 -9.36
N PHE A 476 20.23 -24.06 -10.47
CA PHE A 476 19.69 -22.69 -10.49
C PHE A 476 18.48 -22.52 -9.57
N TYR A 477 17.51 -23.43 -9.63
CA TYR A 477 16.35 -23.41 -8.73
C TYR A 477 16.78 -23.42 -7.25
N LEU A 478 17.71 -24.29 -6.90
CA LEU A 478 18.23 -24.40 -5.54
C LEU A 478 18.94 -23.11 -5.13
N GLY A 479 19.80 -22.54 -5.98
CA GLY A 479 20.44 -21.25 -5.74
C GLY A 479 19.42 -20.14 -5.50
N ARG A 480 18.36 -20.06 -6.31
CA ARG A 480 17.27 -19.08 -6.15
C ARG A 480 16.57 -19.24 -4.80
N GLU A 481 16.20 -20.45 -4.41
CA GLU A 481 15.52 -20.69 -3.13
C GLU A 481 16.45 -20.47 -1.92
N LEU A 482 17.74 -20.79 -2.03
CA LEU A 482 18.74 -20.50 -0.99
C LEU A 482 18.94 -19.01 -0.79
N GLU A 483 19.03 -18.22 -1.87
CA GLU A 483 19.13 -16.76 -1.80
C GLU A 483 17.88 -16.14 -1.17
N ARG A 484 16.69 -16.69 -1.45
CA ARG A 484 15.45 -16.26 -0.79
C ARG A 484 15.46 -16.61 0.70
N ALA A 485 15.85 -17.81 1.07
CA ALA A 485 15.97 -18.20 2.48
C ALA A 485 16.99 -17.32 3.22
N TYR A 486 18.12 -17.02 2.59
CA TYR A 486 19.15 -16.11 3.12
C TYR A 486 18.62 -14.69 3.31
N THR A 487 17.92 -14.15 2.31
CA THR A 487 17.29 -12.83 2.37
C THR A 487 16.25 -12.78 3.50
N ALA A 488 15.41 -13.82 3.64
CA ALA A 488 14.45 -13.92 4.72
C ALA A 488 15.13 -13.90 6.11
N LEU A 489 16.25 -14.62 6.28
CA LEU A 489 17.04 -14.60 7.52
C LEU A 489 17.56 -13.20 7.84
N LYS A 490 18.14 -12.49 6.85
CA LYS A 490 18.66 -11.13 7.05
C LYS A 490 17.58 -10.16 7.48
N LEU A 491 16.37 -10.35 6.96
CA LEU A 491 15.22 -9.49 7.21
C LEU A 491 14.35 -9.97 8.37
N ARG A 492 14.73 -11.05 9.05
CA ARG A 492 13.95 -11.71 10.12
C ARG A 492 12.51 -12.04 9.69
N ARG A 493 12.33 -12.39 8.42
CA ARG A 493 11.06 -12.78 7.82
C ARG A 493 10.90 -14.30 7.85
N SER A 494 9.66 -14.76 7.83
CA SER A 494 9.37 -16.17 7.54
C SER A 494 9.75 -16.48 6.10
N TYR A 495 10.37 -17.64 5.89
CA TYR A 495 10.59 -18.22 4.58
C TYR A 495 9.63 -19.40 4.38
N VAL A 496 8.94 -19.40 3.26
CA VAL A 496 8.17 -20.55 2.78
C VAL A 496 8.64 -20.81 1.35
N GLN A 497 9.18 -22.00 1.12
CA GLN A 497 9.68 -22.40 -0.19
C GLN A 497 8.57 -22.26 -1.25
N GLU A 498 8.94 -21.77 -2.44
CA GLU A 498 8.03 -21.40 -3.55
C GLU A 498 7.11 -20.19 -3.31
N VAL A 499 7.17 -19.52 -2.16
CA VAL A 499 6.36 -18.32 -1.86
C VAL A 499 7.21 -17.07 -1.93
N GLU A 500 6.71 -16.05 -2.64
CA GLU A 500 7.39 -14.75 -2.71
C GLU A 500 7.62 -14.11 -1.36
N LEU A 501 8.84 -13.60 -1.18
CA LEU A 501 9.18 -12.86 0.02
C LEU A 501 8.44 -11.54 0.08
N PHE A 502 8.22 -10.86 -1.06
CA PHE A 502 7.49 -9.60 -1.08
C PHE A 502 6.36 -9.69 -2.11
N PRO A 503 5.10 -9.42 -1.72
CA PRO A 503 4.02 -9.31 -2.68
C PRO A 503 4.20 -8.04 -3.53
N GLU A 504 3.64 -8.06 -4.73
CA GLU A 504 3.60 -6.89 -5.60
C GLU A 504 2.70 -5.80 -5.03
N PHE A 505 3.30 -4.64 -4.72
CA PHE A 505 2.56 -3.46 -4.25
C PHE A 505 2.64 -2.27 -5.21
N TYR A 506 3.82 -2.00 -5.78
CA TYR A 506 4.03 -0.86 -6.69
C TYR A 506 3.76 -1.21 -8.17
N SER A 507 3.79 -2.49 -8.53
CA SER A 507 3.44 -2.96 -9.88
C SER A 507 1.93 -3.15 -10.00
N GLN A 508 1.24 -2.10 -10.43
CA GLN A 508 -0.03 -2.26 -11.14
C GLN A 508 0.00 -1.34 -12.36
N GLY A 509 0.08 -1.94 -13.55
CA GLY A 509 0.20 -1.23 -14.82
C GLY A 509 1.08 -1.94 -15.84
N SER A 510 0.89 -3.24 -16.07
CA SER A 510 1.42 -3.97 -17.23
C SER A 510 0.60 -5.26 -17.46
N HIS A 511 -0.72 -5.13 -17.61
CA HIS A 511 -1.56 -6.15 -18.24
C HIS A 511 -2.51 -5.47 -19.21
#